data_AF-A0AAW6WHK3-F1
#
_entry.id   AF-A0AAW6WHK3-F1
#
_cell.length_a   1.000
_cell.length_b   1.000
_cell.length_c   1.000
_cell.angle_alpha   90.00
_cell.angle_beta   90.00
_cell.angle_gamma   90.00
#
_symmetry.space_group_name_H-M   'P 1'
#
loop_
_entity.id
_entity.type
_entity.pdbx_description
1 polymer ?
#
loop_
_entity_poly.entity_id
_entity_poly.type
_entity_poly.pdbx_seq_one_letter_code
_entity_poly.pdbx_strand_id
1 'polypeptide(L)'
;MAARDRIQRYRESGGASDLVRVEVLVPAACRNDILSQAAEMRAEHRQRKERLRENVEEALDRYGTRLLDNIDLDRLPDLAQKARVIASALMERGDAHAFAIGRRMLDEVGR
;
A
#
# COMPACT_ATOMS: atom_id res chain seq x y z
N MET A 1 -0.37 6.60 24.48
CA MET A 1 -0.85 5.23 24.16
C MET A 1 0.23 4.25 24.53
N ALA A 2 -0.07 3.23 25.33
CA ALA A 2 0.90 2.21 25.71
C ALA A 2 1.22 1.31 24.51
N ALA A 3 2.41 0.70 24.48
CA ALA A 3 2.80 -0.20 23.40
C ALA A 3 1.81 -1.38 23.23
N ARG A 4 1.17 -1.82 24.31
CA ARG A 4 0.13 -2.85 24.31
C ARG A 4 -1.12 -2.41 23.53
N ASP A 5 -1.64 -1.21 23.78
CA ASP A 5 -2.82 -0.68 23.09
C ASP A 5 -2.61 -0.59 21.58
N ARG A 6 -1.40 -0.19 21.17
CA ARG A 6 -1.01 -0.16 19.74
C ARG A 6 -1.01 -1.54 19.11
N ILE A 7 -0.46 -2.55 19.80
CA ILE A 7 -0.41 -3.92 19.30
C ILE A 7 -1.81 -4.51 19.22
N GLN A 8 -2.65 -4.24 20.22
CA GLN A 8 -4.04 -4.70 20.23
C GLN A 8 -4.83 -4.09 19.07
N ARG A 9 -4.77 -2.76 18.89
CA ARG A 9 -5.41 -2.10 17.75
C ARG A 9 -4.88 -2.62 16.40
N TYR A 10 -3.58 -2.89 16.28
CA TYR A 10 -3.00 -3.46 15.05
C TYR A 10 -3.56 -4.86 14.72
N ARG A 11 -3.88 -5.66 15.75
CA ARG A 11 -4.46 -7.00 15.62
C ARG A 11 -5.97 -7.01 15.45
N GLU A 12 -6.68 -6.01 15.95
CA GLU A 12 -8.15 -5.97 15.89
C GLU A 12 -8.63 -5.26 14.63
N SER A 13 -7.95 -4.18 14.23
CA SER A 13 -8.41 -3.31 13.14
C SER A 13 -7.28 -2.83 12.22
N GLY A 14 -6.05 -3.34 12.40
CA GLY A 14 -4.89 -2.98 11.60
C GLY A 14 -4.53 -4.05 10.59
N GLY A 15 -3.32 -3.97 10.03
CA GLY A 15 -2.86 -4.93 9.02
C GLY A 15 -2.72 -6.39 9.50
N ALA A 16 -3.04 -6.69 10.76
CA ALA A 16 -3.11 -8.05 11.29
C ALA A 16 -4.51 -8.49 11.73
N SER A 17 -5.58 -7.73 11.41
CA SER A 17 -6.98 -8.08 11.72
C SER A 17 -7.37 -9.47 11.23
N ASP A 18 -6.93 -9.82 10.02
CA ASP A 18 -7.28 -11.08 9.35
C ASP A 18 -6.10 -12.06 9.30
N LEU A 19 -5.03 -11.79 10.06
CA LEU A 19 -3.85 -12.65 10.09
C LEU A 19 -3.92 -13.64 11.26
N VAL A 20 -3.76 -14.92 10.96
CA VAL A 20 -3.63 -15.98 11.96
C VAL A 20 -2.18 -16.07 12.43
N ARG A 21 -1.95 -16.13 13.75
CA ARG A 21 -0.61 -16.39 14.31
C ARG A 21 -0.21 -17.83 14.00
N VAL A 22 0.82 -17.99 13.20
CA VAL A 22 1.45 -19.30 12.92
C VAL A 22 2.76 -19.38 13.70
N GLU A 23 2.92 -20.46 14.46
CA GLU A 23 4.16 -20.77 15.16
C GLU A 23 4.85 -21.95 14.45
N VAL A 24 6.12 -21.80 14.13
CA VAL A 24 6.89 -22.81 13.40
C VAL A 24 8.19 -23.08 14.16
N LEU A 25 8.54 -24.36 14.31
CA LEU A 25 9.79 -24.76 14.94
C LEU A 25 10.93 -24.51 13.96
N VAL A 26 11.89 -23.69 14.39
CA VAL A 26 13.03 -23.26 13.58
C VAL A 26 14.33 -23.72 14.26
N PRO A 27 15.25 -24.40 13.55
CA PRO A 27 16.57 -24.70 14.09
C PRO A 27 17.29 -23.42 14.53
N ALA A 28 17.89 -23.42 15.72
CA ALA A 28 18.50 -22.22 16.30
C ALA A 28 19.55 -21.57 15.36
N ALA A 29 20.28 -22.39 14.59
CA ALA A 29 21.27 -21.93 13.62
C ALA A 29 20.67 -21.06 12.50
N CYS A 30 19.42 -21.29 12.09
CA CYS A 30 18.77 -20.58 10.99
C CYS A 30 17.94 -19.37 11.44
N ARG A 31 17.86 -19.11 12.75
CA ARG A 31 16.99 -18.06 13.31
C ARG A 31 17.32 -16.68 12.75
N ASN A 32 18.61 -16.35 12.64
CA ASN A 32 19.03 -15.02 12.21
C ASN A 32 18.74 -14.79 10.72
N ASP A 33 18.87 -15.83 9.89
CA ASP A 33 18.58 -15.74 8.46
C ASP A 33 17.10 -15.44 8.21
N ILE A 34 16.21 -16.14 8.93
CA ILE A 34 14.76 -15.91 8.87
C ILE A 34 14.41 -14.49 9.33
N LEU A 35 15.04 -14.01 10.40
CA LEU A 35 14.82 -12.64 10.88
C LEU A 35 15.30 -11.60 9.88
N SER A 36 16.45 -11.83 9.21
CA SER A 36 16.98 -10.94 8.18
C SER A 36 16.04 -10.87 6.98
N GLN A 37 15.63 -12.02 6.44
CA GLN A 37 14.68 -12.08 5.32
C GLN A 37 13.35 -11.42 5.68
N ALA A 38 12.81 -11.69 6.87
CA ALA A 38 11.59 -11.03 7.33
C ALA A 38 11.77 -9.51 7.53
N ALA A 39 12.98 -9.04 7.85
CA ALA A 39 13.26 -7.60 7.94
C ALA A 39 13.29 -6.95 6.55
N GLU A 40 13.93 -7.61 5.58
CA GLU A 40 13.98 -7.19 4.17
C GLU A 40 12.57 -7.10 3.56
N MET A 41 11.76 -8.15 3.68
CA MET A 41 10.38 -8.16 3.18
C MET A 41 9.54 -7.01 3.77
N ARG A 42 9.71 -6.71 5.06
CA ARG A 42 9.02 -5.58 5.69
C ARG A 42 9.55 -4.24 5.21
N ALA A 43 10.85 -4.12 4.93
CA ALA A 43 11.45 -2.90 4.40
C ALA A 43 10.95 -2.62 2.98
N GLU A 44 10.96 -3.63 2.12
CA GLU A 44 10.42 -3.56 0.76
C GLU A 44 8.94 -3.18 0.77
N HIS A 45 8.12 -3.83 1.61
CA HIS A 45 6.70 -3.50 1.74
C HIS A 45 6.48 -2.03 2.16
N ARG A 46 7.30 -1.50 3.08
CA ARG A 46 7.23 -0.09 3.49
C ARG A 46 7.61 0.85 2.35
N GLN A 47 8.69 0.56 1.62
CA GLN A 47 9.10 1.39 0.49
C GLN A 47 8.06 1.39 -0.62
N ARG A 48 7.49 0.23 -0.94
CA ARG A 48 6.39 0.08 -1.90
C ARG A 48 5.19 0.93 -1.52
N LYS A 49 4.79 0.89 -0.25
CA LYS A 49 3.70 1.72 0.28
C LYS A 49 3.99 3.22 0.16
N GLU A 50 5.24 3.63 0.38
CA GLU A 50 5.63 5.03 0.29
C GLU A 50 5.62 5.52 -1.16
N ARG A 51 6.21 4.77 -2.09
CA ARG A 51 6.13 5.08 -3.53
C ARG A 51 4.69 5.15 -4.01
N LEU A 52 3.80 4.30 -3.50
CA LEU A 52 2.39 4.35 -3.84
C LEU A 52 1.72 5.65 -3.37
N ARG A 53 2.06 6.13 -2.16
CA ARG A 53 1.56 7.43 -1.66
C ARG A 53 2.06 8.58 -2.51
N GLU A 54 3.36 8.64 -2.80
CA GLU A 54 3.96 9.69 -3.62
C GLU A 54 3.28 9.77 -4.99
N ASN A 55 3.04 8.63 -5.65
CA ASN A 55 2.33 8.61 -6.92
C ASN A 55 0.89 9.14 -6.78
N VAL A 56 0.17 8.77 -5.70
CA VAL A 56 -1.21 9.22 -5.44
C VAL A 56 -1.26 10.72 -5.21
N GLU A 57 -0.35 11.26 -4.41
CA GLU A 57 -0.23 12.69 -4.15
C GLU A 57 0.09 13.44 -5.47
N GLU A 58 1.08 12.96 -6.23
CA GLU A 58 1.41 13.54 -7.54
C GLU A 58 0.20 13.57 -8.50
N ALA A 59 -0.61 12.50 -8.51
CA ALA A 59 -1.80 12.42 -9.33
C ALA A 59 -2.89 13.39 -8.89
N LEU A 60 -3.14 13.51 -7.59
CA LEU A 60 -4.15 14.41 -7.03
C LEU A 60 -3.79 15.87 -7.30
N ASP A 61 -2.54 16.25 -7.08
CA ASP A 61 -2.07 17.62 -7.28
C ASP A 61 -2.19 18.07 -8.73
N ARG A 62 -1.86 17.18 -9.68
CA ARG A 62 -1.85 17.52 -11.11
C ARG A 62 -3.20 17.35 -11.79
N TYR A 63 -3.97 16.34 -11.41
CA TYR A 63 -5.12 15.87 -12.18
C TYR A 63 -6.43 15.79 -11.38
N GLY A 64 -6.41 16.05 -10.06
CA GLY A 64 -7.56 15.86 -9.17
C GLY A 64 -8.85 16.47 -9.69
N THR A 65 -8.85 17.77 -9.98
CA THR A 65 -10.05 18.48 -10.45
C THR A 65 -10.41 18.22 -11.91
N ARG A 66 -9.46 17.74 -12.73
CA ARG A 66 -9.65 17.53 -14.17
C ARG A 66 -10.15 16.12 -14.50
N LEU A 67 -9.62 15.10 -13.82
CA LEU A 67 -9.81 13.70 -14.16
C LEU A 67 -10.54 12.91 -13.08
N LEU A 68 -10.58 13.39 -11.84
CA LEU A 68 -11.17 12.71 -10.68
C LEU A 68 -12.40 13.45 -10.11
N ASP A 69 -12.99 14.34 -10.89
CA ASP A 69 -14.11 15.21 -10.54
C ASP A 69 -15.35 14.49 -9.98
N ASN A 70 -15.62 13.27 -10.46
CA ASN A 70 -16.76 12.45 -10.06
C ASN A 70 -16.38 11.25 -9.19
N ILE A 71 -15.18 11.23 -8.62
CA ILE A 71 -14.65 10.10 -7.85
C ILE A 71 -14.54 10.49 -6.38
N ASP A 72 -15.38 9.89 -5.54
CA ASP A 72 -15.30 10.03 -4.09
C ASP A 72 -14.26 9.06 -3.50
N LEU A 73 -13.04 9.57 -3.33
CA LEU A 73 -11.90 8.80 -2.80
C LEU A 73 -12.02 8.50 -1.30
N ASP A 74 -12.88 9.20 -0.56
CA ASP A 74 -13.04 8.99 0.88
C ASP A 74 -13.88 7.76 1.21
N ARG A 75 -14.67 7.29 0.25
CA ARG A 75 -15.41 6.02 0.35
C ARG A 75 -14.53 4.79 0.19
N LEU A 76 -13.29 4.94 -0.28
CA LEU A 76 -12.38 3.83 -0.52
C LEU A 76 -11.60 3.48 0.76
N PRO A 77 -11.62 2.21 1.20
CA PRO A 77 -11.18 1.79 2.53
C PRO A 77 -9.65 1.78 2.70
N ASP A 78 -8.89 1.60 1.60
CA ASP A 78 -7.45 1.46 1.66
C ASP A 78 -6.74 2.20 0.51
N LEU A 79 -5.43 2.45 0.71
CA LEU A 79 -4.60 3.15 -0.26
C LEU A 79 -4.47 2.40 -1.59
N ALA A 80 -4.52 1.06 -1.58
CA ALA A 80 -4.39 0.27 -2.79
C ALA A 80 -5.62 0.42 -3.69
N GLN A 81 -6.83 0.42 -3.11
CA GLN A 81 -8.08 0.69 -3.82
C GLN A 81 -8.13 2.11 -4.35
N LYS A 82 -7.73 3.10 -3.54
CA LYS A 82 -7.59 4.50 -4.01
C LYS A 82 -6.67 4.59 -5.21
N ALA A 83 -5.47 4.00 -5.12
CA ALA A 83 -4.51 4.01 -6.21
C ALA A 83 -5.02 3.29 -7.47
N ARG A 84 -5.74 2.16 -7.35
CA ARG A 84 -6.34 1.47 -8.50
C ARG A 84 -7.36 2.36 -9.22
N VAL A 85 -8.27 2.99 -8.47
CA VAL A 85 -9.31 3.86 -9.05
C VAL A 85 -8.68 5.09 -9.71
N ILE A 86 -7.73 5.74 -9.05
CA ILE A 86 -6.99 6.88 -9.61
C ILE A 86 -6.25 6.45 -10.88
N ALA A 87 -5.52 5.33 -10.83
CA ALA A 87 -4.78 4.82 -11.97
C ALA A 87 -5.67 4.55 -13.18
N SER A 88 -6.83 3.90 -12.99
CA SER A 88 -7.80 3.69 -14.06
C SER A 88 -8.26 5.01 -14.67
N ALA A 89 -8.65 5.99 -13.85
CA ALA A 89 -9.09 7.29 -14.35
C ALA A 89 -7.99 8.05 -15.10
N LEU A 90 -6.75 8.01 -14.62
CA LEU A 90 -5.58 8.61 -15.30
C LEU A 90 -5.31 7.94 -16.64
N MET A 91 -5.40 6.62 -16.71
CA MET A 91 -5.12 5.85 -17.94
C MET A 91 -6.24 6.00 -18.99
N GLU A 92 -7.49 6.19 -18.57
CA GLU A 92 -8.64 6.32 -19.47
C GLU A 92 -8.85 7.76 -19.97
N ARG A 93 -8.66 8.76 -19.10
CA ARG A 93 -9.04 10.16 -19.37
C ARG A 93 -7.83 11.09 -19.52
N GLY A 94 -6.64 10.63 -19.17
CA GLY A 94 -5.44 11.45 -19.06
C GLY A 94 -4.58 11.51 -20.32
N ASP A 95 -3.48 12.27 -20.20
CA ASP A 95 -2.43 12.34 -21.20
C ASP A 95 -1.38 11.22 -21.01
N ALA A 96 -0.33 11.21 -21.84
CA ALA A 96 0.73 10.21 -21.76
C ALA A 96 1.44 10.19 -20.38
N HIS A 97 1.53 11.35 -19.71
CA HIS A 97 2.15 11.44 -18.39
C HIS A 97 1.23 10.87 -17.30
N ALA A 98 -0.06 11.18 -17.36
CA ALA A 98 -1.08 10.58 -16.51
C ALA A 98 -1.10 9.04 -16.65
N PHE A 99 -1.03 8.54 -17.89
CA PHE A 99 -0.94 7.10 -18.15
C PHE A 99 0.29 6.47 -17.49
N ALA A 100 1.46 7.12 -17.59
CA ALA A 100 2.69 6.63 -16.97
C ALA A 100 2.58 6.58 -15.43
N ILE A 101 1.99 7.61 -14.80
CA ILE A 101 1.72 7.61 -13.36
C ILE A 101 0.77 6.46 -12.99
N GLY A 102 -0.37 6.35 -13.69
CA GLY A 102 -1.35 5.30 -13.44
C GLY A 102 -0.74 3.90 -13.59
N ARG A 103 0.14 3.70 -14.58
CA ARG A 103 0.85 2.43 -14.74
C ARG A 103 1.77 2.11 -13.56
N ARG A 104 2.57 3.08 -13.10
CA ARG A 104 3.43 2.92 -11.92
C ARG A 104 2.62 2.55 -10.68
N MET A 105 1.46 3.19 -10.47
CA MET A 105 0.56 2.84 -9.36
C MET A 105 0.10 1.39 -9.42
N LEU A 106 -0.33 0.89 -10.59
CA LEU A 106 -0.78 -0.49 -10.73
C LEU A 106 0.33 -1.51 -10.49
N ASP A 107 1.55 -1.22 -10.94
CA ASP A 107 2.71 -2.07 -10.68
C ASP A 107 3.03 -2.11 -9.15
N GLU A 108 2.92 -0.98 -8.46
CA GLU A 108 3.10 -0.89 -7.00
C GLU A 108 1.92 -1.45 -6.18
N VAL A 109 0.72 -1.62 -6.73
CA VAL A 109 -0.36 -2.36 -6.04
C VAL A 109 -0.24 -3.87 -6.26
N GLY A 110 0.33 -4.28 -7.40
CA GLY A 110 0.36 -5.67 -7.83
C GLY A 110 -0.98 -6.03 -8.44
N ARG A 111 -0.95 -6.79 -9.55
CA ARG A 111 -2.16 -7.16 -10.31
C ARG A 111 -3.29 -7.59 -9.39
#